data_AF-A0A7C5ZGV6-F1
#
_entry.id   AF-A0A7C5ZGV6-F1
#
_cell.length_a   1.000
_cell.length_b   1.000
_cell.length_c   1.000
_cell.angle_alpha   90.00
_cell.angle_beta   90.00
_cell.angle_gamma   90.00
#
_symmetry.space_group_name_H-M   'P 1'
#
loop_
_entity.id
_entity.type
_entity.pdbx_description
1 polymer ?
#
loop_
_entity_poly.entity_id
_entity_poly.type
_entity_poly.pdbx_seq_one_letter_code
_entity_poly.pdbx_strand_id
1 'polypeptide(L)'
;MAEHAAQPPTPSQPHAEAHPHALAHPVPLRVLLAVFAALMLLTFITVAATWIDLGAFNIWLALLIAVIKGALVALYFMHLRWDSPFNAIVLIAALFVVALFVGSVVLDSKEYKVNYTPPIRAGAP
;
A
#
# COMPACT_ATOMS: atom_id res chain seq x y z
N MET A 1 3.94 68.44 -13.28
CA MET A 1 5.16 67.80 -13.83
C MET A 1 6.31 68.21 -12.92
N ALA A 2 7.16 67.25 -12.55
CA ALA A 2 8.36 67.39 -11.71
C ALA A 2 8.17 67.36 -10.18
N GLU A 3 7.93 66.15 -9.64
CA GLU A 3 8.57 65.68 -8.40
C GLU A 3 8.78 64.15 -8.50
N HIS A 4 9.60 63.75 -9.47
CA HIS A 4 10.21 62.41 -9.52
C HIS A 4 11.66 62.55 -9.05
N ALA A 5 11.83 62.87 -7.77
CA ALA A 5 13.13 63.03 -7.14
C ALA A 5 13.61 61.67 -6.62
N ALA A 6 14.45 61.03 -7.43
CA ALA A 6 15.57 60.17 -7.04
C ALA A 6 15.45 59.42 -5.70
N GLN A 7 14.82 58.24 -5.74
CA GLN A 7 15.09 57.20 -4.75
C GLN A 7 16.56 56.76 -4.89
N PRO A 8 17.40 56.81 -3.84
CA PRO A 8 18.76 56.28 -3.92
C PRO A 8 18.72 54.77 -4.19
N PRO A 9 19.67 54.22 -4.98
CA PRO A 9 19.73 52.78 -5.23
C PRO A 9 19.92 52.06 -3.89
N THR A 10 18.94 51.25 -3.53
CA THR A 10 18.99 50.41 -2.35
C THR A 10 20.17 49.45 -2.53
N PRO A 11 21.10 49.35 -1.56
CA PRO A 11 22.17 48.37 -1.64
C PRO A 11 21.53 47.00 -1.80
N SER A 12 21.94 46.26 -2.83
CA SER A 12 21.57 44.88 -3.06
C SER A 12 21.82 44.08 -1.79
N GLN A 13 20.75 43.81 -1.04
CA GLN A 13 20.81 42.86 0.05
C GLN A 13 21.24 41.53 -0.57
N PRO A 14 22.32 40.90 -0.11
CA PRO A 14 22.50 39.50 -0.36
C PRO A 14 21.32 38.85 0.37
N HIS A 15 20.32 38.39 -0.38
CA HIS A 15 19.34 37.44 0.12
C HIS A 15 20.11 36.16 0.46
N ALA A 16 20.75 36.17 1.62
CA ALA A 16 21.21 34.98 2.31
C ALA A 16 19.95 34.31 2.85
N GLU A 17 19.18 33.73 1.93
CA GLU A 17 18.17 32.72 2.26
C GLU A 17 18.91 31.46 2.73
N ALA A 18 19.41 31.51 3.95
CA ALA A 18 19.68 30.31 4.73
C ALA A 18 18.33 29.75 5.18
N HIS A 19 17.57 29.15 4.26
CA HIS A 19 16.46 28.28 4.63
C HIS A 19 17.05 27.07 5.36
N PRO A 20 16.80 26.88 6.67
CA PRO A 20 17.18 25.66 7.35
C PRO A 20 16.16 24.59 6.93
N HIS A 21 16.31 24.03 5.73
CA HIS A 21 15.62 22.83 5.30
C HIS A 21 16.22 21.60 5.97
N ALA A 22 16.13 21.50 7.28
CA ALA A 22 16.58 20.31 7.99
C ALA A 22 15.79 20.23 9.29
N LEU A 23 14.66 19.50 9.24
CA LEU A 23 14.01 18.81 10.37
C LEU A 23 12.62 18.26 9.92
N ALA A 24 12.47 17.86 8.65
CA ALA A 24 11.44 16.88 8.32
C ALA A 24 11.86 15.61 9.07
N HIS A 25 11.24 15.32 10.22
CA HIS A 25 11.60 14.21 11.11
C HIS A 25 11.32 12.90 10.39
N PRO A 26 12.29 12.30 9.67
CA PRO A 26 12.03 11.10 8.89
C PRO A 26 11.87 9.97 9.90
N VAL A 27 10.93 9.06 9.66
CA VAL A 27 10.81 7.86 10.50
C VAL A 27 12.20 7.22 10.57
N PRO A 28 12.72 6.98 11.79
CA PRO A 28 14.12 6.63 11.94
C PRO A 28 14.37 5.29 11.24
N LEU A 29 15.37 5.23 10.35
CA LEU A 29 15.68 4.08 9.47
C LEU A 29 15.74 2.74 10.22
N ARG A 30 16.17 2.77 11.49
CA ARG A 30 16.15 1.61 12.40
C ARG A 30 14.79 0.94 12.52
N VAL A 31 13.69 1.69 12.54
CA VAL A 31 12.33 1.15 12.63
C VAL A 31 11.94 0.49 11.32
N LEU A 32 12.24 1.12 10.18
CA LEU A 32 11.98 0.54 8.86
C LEU A 32 12.75 -0.77 8.67
N LEU A 33 14.03 -0.81 9.07
CA LEU A 33 14.87 -2.01 8.99
C LEU A 33 14.39 -3.11 9.95
N ALA A 34 13.92 -2.76 11.15
CA ALA A 34 13.35 -3.73 12.08
C ALA A 34 12.07 -4.37 11.54
N VAL A 35 11.16 -3.56 10.97
CA VAL A 35 9.93 -4.07 10.36
C VAL A 35 10.26 -4.89 9.11
N PHE A 36 11.22 -4.46 8.30
CA PHE A 36 11.70 -5.24 7.15
C PHE A 36 12.20 -6.62 7.56
N ALA A 37 13.01 -6.71 8.63
CA ALA A 37 13.47 -7.98 9.17
C ALA A 37 12.29 -8.85 9.65
N ALA A 38 11.30 -8.27 10.33
CA ALA A 38 10.09 -8.98 10.72
C ALA A 38 9.31 -9.50 9.49
N LEU A 39 9.16 -8.70 8.44
CA LEU A 39 8.50 -9.11 7.19
C LEU A 39 9.25 -10.25 6.50
N MET A 40 10.58 -10.20 6.48
CA MET A 40 11.41 -11.29 5.96
C MET A 40 11.21 -12.57 6.77
N LEU A 41 11.23 -12.48 8.10
CA LEU A 41 10.97 -13.62 8.97
C LEU A 41 9.58 -14.23 8.71
N LEU A 42 8.54 -13.41 8.66
CA LEU A 42 7.17 -13.86 8.34
C LEU A 42 7.12 -14.55 6.97
N THR A 43 7.87 -14.06 5.98
CA THR A 43 7.95 -14.67 4.65
C THR A 43 8.62 -16.04 4.70
N PHE A 44 9.73 -16.18 5.42
CA PHE A 44 10.38 -17.47 5.63
C PHE A 44 9.44 -18.45 6.34
N ILE A 45 8.69 -17.99 7.33
CA ILE A 45 7.68 -18.81 8.01
C ILE A 45 6.60 -19.26 7.03
N THR A 46 6.12 -18.39 6.13
CA THR A 46 5.14 -18.79 5.10
C THR A 46 5.71 -19.84 4.15
N VAL A 47 6.97 -19.69 3.72
CA VAL A 47 7.64 -20.68 2.87
C VAL A 47 7.86 -21.99 3.63
N ALA A 48 8.25 -21.95 4.90
CA ALA A 48 8.38 -23.15 5.71
C ALA A 48 7.02 -23.83 5.96
N ALA A 49 5.94 -23.06 6.09
CA ALA A 49 4.59 -23.59 6.22
C ALA A 49 4.16 -24.39 4.98
N THR A 50 4.66 -24.08 3.78
CA THR A 50 4.36 -24.90 2.58
C THR A 50 5.05 -26.27 2.61
N TRP A 51 6.04 -26.47 3.48
CA TRP A 51 6.76 -27.74 3.61
C TRP A 51 6.08 -28.68 4.62
N ILE A 52 5.16 -28.16 5.43
CA ILE A 52 4.41 -28.92 6.43
C ILE A 52 3.00 -29.14 5.89
N ASP A 53 2.64 -30.39 5.63
CA ASP A 53 1.34 -30.71 5.06
C ASP A 53 0.26 -30.80 6.16
N LEU A 54 -0.35 -29.66 6.45
CA LEU A 54 -1.46 -29.51 7.40
C LEU A 54 -2.84 -29.75 6.72
N GLY A 55 -2.84 -30.18 5.45
CA GLY A 55 -4.05 -30.36 4.65
C GLY A 55 -4.83 -29.06 4.51
N ALA A 56 -6.14 -29.10 4.81
CA ALA A 56 -7.04 -27.95 4.69
C ALA A 56 -6.65 -26.74 5.56
N PHE A 57 -5.90 -26.95 6.65
CA PHE A 57 -5.49 -25.87 7.55
C PHE A 57 -4.37 -25.00 6.96
N ASN A 58 -3.65 -25.49 5.95
CA ASN A 58 -2.53 -24.77 5.35
C ASN A 58 -2.96 -23.44 4.71
N ILE A 59 -4.13 -23.44 4.04
CA ILE A 59 -4.72 -22.23 3.45
C ILE A 59 -5.06 -21.20 4.53
N TRP A 60 -5.68 -21.62 5.62
CA TRP A 60 -6.06 -20.72 6.72
C TRP A 60 -4.83 -20.10 7.37
N LEU A 61 -3.78 -20.91 7.60
CA LEU A 61 -2.51 -20.43 8.14
C LEU A 61 -1.82 -19.45 7.18
N ALA A 62 -1.75 -19.78 5.88
CA ALA A 62 -1.16 -18.91 4.87
C ALA A 62 -1.89 -17.56 4.78
N LEU A 63 -3.23 -17.59 4.83
CA LEU A 63 -4.06 -16.38 4.77
C LEU A 63 -3.86 -15.50 6.01
N LEU A 64 -3.79 -16.11 7.20
CA LEU A 64 -3.53 -15.41 8.45
C LEU A 64 -2.18 -14.69 8.41
N ILE A 65 -1.12 -15.40 8.00
CA ILE A 65 0.22 -14.81 7.91
C ILE A 65 0.24 -13.69 6.86
N ALA A 66 -0.46 -13.87 5.74
CA ALA A 66 -0.58 -12.85 4.70
C ALA A 66 -1.25 -11.57 5.23
N VAL A 67 -2.34 -11.68 6.01
CA VAL A 67 -3.01 -10.53 6.64
C VAL A 67 -2.09 -9.82 7.61
N ILE A 68 -1.37 -10.54 8.46
CA ILE A 68 -0.42 -9.96 9.41
C ILE A 68 0.68 -9.20 8.65
N LYS A 69 1.26 -9.80 7.61
CA LYS A 69 2.28 -9.17 6.76
C LYS A 69 1.75 -7.89 6.13
N GLY A 70 0.54 -7.92 5.57
CA GLY A 70 -0.13 -6.76 5.00
C GLY A 70 -0.36 -5.64 6.03
N ALA A 71 -0.79 -5.99 7.24
CA ALA A 71 -1.00 -5.04 8.32
C ALA A 71 0.30 -4.35 8.76
N LEU A 72 1.42 -5.09 8.86
CA LEU A 72 2.73 -4.51 9.14
C LEU A 72 3.17 -3.53 8.05
N VAL A 73 2.96 -3.88 6.77
CA VAL A 73 3.27 -2.98 5.65
C VAL A 73 2.41 -1.71 5.71
N ALA A 74 1.10 -1.84 5.91
CA ALA A 74 0.21 -0.69 6.01
C ALA A 74 0.59 0.21 7.19
N LEU A 75 0.80 -0.37 8.37
CA LEU A 75 1.04 0.41 9.59
C LEU A 75 2.37 1.19 9.55
N TYR A 76 3.44 0.59 9.01
CA TYR A 76 4.79 1.15 9.06
C TYR A 76 5.27 1.75 7.73
N PHE A 77 5.07 1.06 6.60
CA PHE A 77 5.57 1.53 5.29
C PHE A 77 4.61 2.50 4.61
N MET A 78 3.29 2.37 4.82
CA MET A 78 2.32 3.40 4.41
C MET A 78 2.17 4.52 5.45
N HIS A 79 3.04 4.53 6.45
CA HIS A 79 3.12 5.56 7.49
C HIS A 79 1.85 5.71 8.35
N LEU A 80 0.87 4.79 8.27
CA LEU A 80 -0.40 4.89 8.99
C LEU A 80 -0.28 5.12 10.50
N ARG A 81 0.80 4.61 11.12
CA ARG A 81 1.06 4.76 12.55
C ARG A 81 1.40 6.20 12.96
N TRP A 82 1.98 6.97 12.06
CA TRP A 82 2.52 8.32 12.31
C TRP A 82 1.83 9.41 11.47
N ASP A 83 1.12 9.02 10.41
CA ASP A 83 0.36 9.92 9.56
C ASP A 83 -1.07 10.16 10.08
N SER A 84 -1.77 11.09 9.45
CA SER A 84 -3.17 11.41 9.69
C SER A 84 -4.09 10.19 9.54
N PRO A 85 -5.15 10.06 10.36
CA PRO A 85 -6.14 8.99 10.24
C PRO A 85 -6.83 8.95 8.87
N PHE A 86 -6.71 10.01 8.06
CA PHE A 86 -7.18 10.06 6.68
C PHE A 86 -6.66 8.89 5.82
N ASN A 87 -5.38 8.54 5.93
CA ASN A 87 -4.81 7.43 5.16
C ASN A 87 -5.43 6.08 5.55
N ALA A 88 -5.79 5.91 6.83
CA ALA A 88 -6.46 4.69 7.28
C ALA A 88 -7.88 4.59 6.71
N ILE A 89 -8.62 5.70 6.63
CA ILE A 89 -9.95 5.76 6.02
C ILE A 89 -9.86 5.40 4.53
N VAL A 90 -8.91 5.98 3.80
CA VAL A 90 -8.68 5.68 2.38
C VAL A 90 -8.32 4.20 2.18
N LEU A 91 -7.46 3.64 3.03
CA LEU A 91 -7.11 2.22 2.98
C LEU A 91 -8.33 1.31 3.20
N ILE A 92 -9.15 1.60 4.21
CA ILE A 92 -10.37 0.83 4.51
C ILE A 92 -11.37 0.94 3.36
N ALA A 93 -11.57 2.14 2.81
CA ALA A 93 -12.44 2.35 1.65
C ALA A 93 -11.94 1.57 0.42
N ALA A 94 -10.62 1.60 0.15
CA ALA A 94 -10.01 0.85 -0.94
C ALA A 94 -10.18 -0.67 -0.73
N LEU A 95 -9.92 -1.19 0.47
CA LEU A 95 -10.14 -2.60 0.80
C LEU A 95 -11.60 -3.01 0.68
N PHE A 96 -12.53 -2.13 1.07
CA PHE A 96 -13.96 -2.36 0.92
C PHE A 96 -14.36 -2.47 -0.56
N VAL A 97 -13.90 -1.56 -1.40
CA VAL A 97 -14.15 -1.60 -2.84
C VAL A 97 -13.53 -2.85 -3.47
N VAL A 98 -12.30 -3.21 -3.09
CA VAL A 98 -11.64 -4.45 -3.56
C VAL A 98 -12.43 -5.69 -3.13
N ALA A 99 -12.91 -5.74 -1.88
CA ALA A 99 -13.72 -6.84 -1.39
C ALA A 99 -15.04 -6.97 -2.16
N LEU A 100 -15.71 -5.85 -2.48
CA LEU A 100 -16.88 -5.85 -3.34
C LEU A 100 -16.56 -6.31 -4.75
N PHE A 101 -15.46 -5.82 -5.34
CA PHE A 101 -15.05 -6.22 -6.69
C PHE A 101 -14.73 -7.71 -6.78
N VAL A 102 -13.85 -8.21 -5.90
CA VAL A 102 -13.48 -9.63 -5.86
C VAL A 102 -14.70 -10.50 -5.56
N GLY A 103 -15.54 -10.10 -4.59
CA GLY A 103 -16.78 -10.79 -4.28
C GLY A 103 -17.71 -10.86 -5.50
N SER A 104 -17.94 -9.74 -6.16
CA SER A 104 -18.78 -9.67 -7.36
C SER A 104 -18.25 -10.53 -8.50
N VAL A 105 -16.95 -10.50 -8.78
CA VAL A 105 -16.31 -11.33 -9.82
C VAL A 105 -16.43 -12.82 -9.49
N VAL A 106 -16.26 -13.20 -8.23
CA VAL A 106 -16.39 -14.59 -7.79
C VAL A 106 -17.85 -15.06 -7.89
N LEU A 107 -18.82 -14.22 -7.53
CA LEU A 107 -20.25 -14.53 -7.68
C LEU A 107 -20.62 -14.72 -9.15
N ASP A 108 -20.18 -13.81 -10.02
CA ASP A 108 -20.39 -13.88 -11.47
C ASP A 108 -19.77 -15.14 -12.08
N SER A 109 -18.52 -15.44 -11.73
CA SER A 109 -17.80 -16.62 -12.22
C SER A 109 -18.47 -17.95 -11.82
N LYS A 110 -19.15 -17.99 -10.67
CA LYS A 110 -19.91 -19.17 -10.24
C LYS A 110 -21.14 -19.38 -11.12
N GLU A 111 -21.87 -18.31 -11.41
CA GLU A 111 -23.10 -18.36 -12.22
C GLU A 111 -22.82 -18.74 -13.68
N TYR A 112 -21.74 -18.20 -14.26
CA TYR A 112 -21.31 -18.55 -15.62
C TYR A 112 -21.08 -20.07 -15.78
N LYS A 113 -20.42 -20.71 -14.81
CA LYS A 113 -20.13 -22.15 -14.88
C LYS A 113 -21.36 -23.02 -14.72
N VAL A 114 -22.37 -22.56 -13.98
CA VAL A 114 -23.62 -23.31 -13.78
C VAL A 114 -24.44 -23.37 -15.08
N ASN A 115 -24.39 -22.31 -15.89
CA ASN A 115 -25.23 -22.18 -17.09
C ASN A 115 -24.47 -22.31 -18.43
N TYR A 116 -23.25 -22.85 -18.41
CA TYR A 116 -22.45 -23.00 -19.62
C TYR A 116 -22.83 -24.27 -20.39
N THR A 117 -23.59 -24.09 -21.48
CA THR A 117 -23.73 -25.12 -22.52
C THR A 117 -22.71 -24.85 -23.62
N PRO A 118 -21.72 -25.73 -23.85
CA PRO A 118 -20.76 -25.50 -24.92
C PRO A 118 -21.48 -25.48 -26.28
N PRO A 119 -21.07 -24.62 -27.22
CA PRO A 119 -21.57 -24.70 -28.59
C PRO A 119 -21.19 -26.08 -29.14
N ILE A 120 -22.21 -26.88 -29.49
CA ILE A 120 -22.01 -28.13 -30.21
C ILE A 120 -21.21 -27.78 -31.46
N ARG A 121 -20.02 -28.37 -31.61
CA ARG A 121 -19.25 -28.26 -32.85
C ARG A 121 -20.07 -28.92 -33.97
N ALA A 122 -20.87 -28.13 -34.66
CA ALA A 122 -21.49 -28.54 -35.91
C ALA A 122 -20.35 -28.75 -36.92
N GLY A 123 -19.93 -30.01 -37.11
CA GLY A 123 -18.84 -30.39 -38.00
C GLY A 123 -17.50 -30.59 -37.30
N ALA A 124 -17.32 -31.76 -36.68
CA ALA A 124 -16.02 -32.42 -36.70
C ALA A 124 -16.06 -33.42 -37.89
N PRO A 125 -14.99 -33.51 -38.72
CA PRO A 125 -14.94 -34.47 -39.83
C PRO A 125 -14.95 -35.92 -39.34
#